data_AF-A0A0W0F2I1-F1
#
_entry.id   AF-A0A0W0F2I1-F1
#
_cell.length_a   1.000
_cell.length_b   1.000
_cell.length_c   1.000
_cell.angle_alpha   90.00
_cell.angle_beta   90.00
_cell.angle_gamma   90.00
#
_symmetry.space_group_name_H-M   'P 1'
#
loop_
_entity.id
_entity.type
_entity.pdbx_description
1 polymer ?
#
loop_
_entity_poly.entity_id
_entity_poly.type
_entity_poly.pdbx_seq_one_letter_code
_entity_poly.pdbx_strand_id
1 'polypeptide(L)'
;MVPVILPTPGHFVVVQLDAVESVAHLDNPELTEACQNLKNKKYLALVGDRDGLFWPDVPYYGYSFSFVHEGLKYEDENQQPIDPGIIDDAVRWFGYVAVDCRNRSEQLAPPEQQVSPTPTKAFHADSQDDEGSDGGVYESWNPTHEMERAMKLEEILEEIEEIDAELMELVVFRTSFDITELKQVTDPAELIEELEAFETLKDELVLGQRRRKIEDARKIDEGYFTKLNQSGNDTPSTSTSSSPSPTPSPTPSAVPKVPDSLRARGARLLKTVGRMMKRIVKLFHS
;
A
#
# COMPACT_ATOMS: atom_id res chain seq x y z
N MET A 1 16.11 -17.60 22.66
CA MET A 1 15.70 -16.27 22.16
C MET A 1 16.96 -15.62 21.66
N VAL A 2 17.12 -15.46 20.35
CA VAL A 2 18.30 -14.77 19.80
C VAL A 2 18.08 -13.28 20.05
N PRO A 3 19.03 -12.57 20.68
CA PRO A 3 18.89 -11.14 20.90
C PRO A 3 18.86 -10.43 19.56
N VAL A 4 17.82 -9.62 19.35
CA VAL A 4 17.78 -8.67 18.24
C VAL A 4 18.83 -7.60 18.54
N ILE A 5 19.87 -7.52 17.70
CA ILE A 5 20.90 -6.49 17.84
C ILE A 5 20.42 -5.28 17.04
N LEU A 6 19.97 -4.26 17.76
CA LEU A 6 19.61 -2.98 17.16
C LEU A 6 20.85 -2.10 16.96
N PRO A 7 20.91 -1.30 15.88
CA PRO A 7 21.88 -0.24 15.75
C PRO A 7 21.83 0.66 16.99
N THR A 8 22.99 0.83 17.63
CA THR A 8 23.15 1.71 18.79
C THR A 8 23.66 3.06 18.29
N PRO A 9 23.04 4.19 18.68
CA PRO A 9 23.54 5.52 18.33
C PRO A 9 25.05 5.67 18.59
N GLY A 10 25.74 6.37 17.69
CA GLY A 10 27.19 6.57 17.73
C GLY A 10 28.03 5.41 17.19
N HIS A 11 27.43 4.34 16.67
CA HIS A 11 28.15 3.23 16.03
C HIS A 11 28.15 3.36 14.51
N PHE A 12 29.19 2.82 13.86
CA PHE A 12 29.23 2.68 12.41
C PHE A 12 28.53 1.39 11.99
N VAL A 13 27.73 1.48 10.93
CA VAL A 13 27.04 0.36 10.31
C VAL A 13 27.15 0.47 8.79
N VAL A 14 27.05 -0.67 8.12
CA VAL A 14 26.84 -0.75 6.69
C VAL A 14 25.34 -0.71 6.43
N VAL A 15 24.89 0.24 5.62
CA VAL A 15 23.50 0.48 5.28
C VAL A 15 23.29 0.12 3.81
N GLN A 16 22.19 -0.54 3.49
CA GLN A 16 21.79 -0.87 2.12
C GLN A 16 20.29 -0.67 1.95
N LEU A 17 19.88 0.01 0.87
CA LEU A 17 18.47 0.13 0.50
C LEU A 17 17.86 -1.27 0.27
N ASP A 18 16.74 -1.56 0.93
CA ASP A 18 15.92 -2.73 0.67
C ASP A 18 14.65 -2.31 -0.07
N ALA A 19 14.80 -2.06 -1.37
CA ALA A 19 13.71 -1.61 -2.23
C ALA A 19 12.52 -2.59 -2.20
N VAL A 20 12.78 -3.90 -2.09
CA VAL A 20 11.76 -4.95 -2.06
C VAL A 20 10.95 -4.91 -0.79
N GLU A 21 11.60 -4.84 0.37
CA GLU A 21 10.89 -4.74 1.65
C GLU A 21 10.18 -3.39 1.76
N SER A 22 10.74 -2.32 1.19
CA SER A 22 10.12 -0.99 1.13
C SER A 22 8.76 -1.01 0.42
N VAL A 23 8.59 -1.84 -0.62
CA VAL A 23 7.32 -1.94 -1.38
C VAL A 23 6.47 -3.16 -1.00
N ALA A 24 6.91 -3.99 -0.05
CA ALA A 24 6.24 -5.26 0.27
C ALA A 24 4.79 -5.07 0.73
N HIS A 25 4.47 -3.93 1.34
CA HIS A 25 3.13 -3.60 1.81
C HIS A 25 2.13 -3.28 0.68
N LEU A 26 2.61 -3.06 -0.55
CA LEU A 26 1.78 -2.70 -1.71
C LEU A 26 1.17 -3.91 -2.42
N ASP A 27 1.57 -5.13 -2.05
CA ASP A 27 1.11 -6.39 -2.67
C ASP A 27 1.17 -6.36 -4.22
N ASN A 28 2.16 -5.64 -4.78
CA ASN A 28 2.32 -5.44 -6.22
C ASN A 28 3.53 -6.27 -6.74
N PRO A 29 3.30 -7.41 -7.41
CA PRO A 29 4.38 -8.29 -7.85
C PRO A 29 5.24 -7.69 -8.96
N GLU A 30 4.67 -6.85 -9.84
CA GLU A 30 5.41 -6.17 -10.92
C GLU A 30 6.38 -5.14 -10.34
N LEU A 31 5.94 -4.37 -9.34
CA LEU A 31 6.80 -3.44 -8.60
C LEU A 31 7.86 -4.18 -7.78
N THR A 32 7.46 -5.27 -7.13
CA THR A 32 8.40 -6.12 -6.37
C THR A 32 9.51 -6.66 -7.27
N GLU A 33 9.16 -7.19 -8.45
CA GLU A 33 10.12 -7.69 -9.44
C GLU A 33 11.01 -6.57 -9.98
N ALA A 34 10.45 -5.40 -10.27
CA ALA A 34 11.23 -4.26 -10.71
C ALA A 34 12.21 -3.77 -9.63
N CYS A 35 11.78 -3.71 -8.36
CA CYS A 35 12.64 -3.38 -7.22
C CYS A 35 13.74 -4.42 -6.98
N GLN A 36 13.50 -5.71 -7.26
CA GLN A 36 14.55 -6.74 -7.20
C GLN A 36 15.68 -6.51 -8.21
N ASN A 37 15.39 -5.82 -9.32
CA ASN A 37 16.36 -5.52 -10.36
C ASN A 37 17.12 -4.20 -10.11
N LEU A 38 16.75 -3.42 -9.10
CA LEU A 38 17.50 -2.23 -8.70
C LEU A 38 18.88 -2.61 -8.17
N LYS A 39 19.90 -1.85 -8.58
CA LYS A 39 21.26 -2.03 -8.10
C LYS A 39 21.40 -1.34 -6.75
N ASN A 40 21.21 -2.08 -5.67
CA ASN A 40 21.36 -1.53 -4.32
C ASN A 40 22.83 -1.60 -3.88
N LYS A 41 23.44 -0.46 -3.61
CA LYS A 41 24.82 -0.41 -3.07
C LYS A 41 24.82 -0.44 -1.55
N LYS A 42 26.01 -0.59 -1.00
CA LYS A 42 26.27 -0.58 0.44
C LYS A 42 26.97 0.72 0.79
N TYR A 43 26.56 1.34 1.87
CA TYR A 43 27.06 2.63 2.31
C TYR A 43 27.52 2.53 3.75
N LEU A 44 28.60 3.22 4.10
CA LEU A 44 29.02 3.35 5.49
C LEU A 44 28.27 4.51 6.12
N ALA A 45 27.63 4.29 7.27
CA ALA A 45 26.93 5.35 7.99
C ALA A 45 27.21 5.28 9.49
N LEU A 46 27.24 6.45 10.12
CA LEU A 46 27.16 6.61 11.57
C LEU A 46 25.68 6.63 11.97
N VAL A 47 25.32 5.78 12.92
CA VAL A 47 23.96 5.73 13.49
C VAL A 47 23.75 6.97 14.36
N GLY A 48 22.76 7.78 14.02
CA GLY A 48 22.32 8.92 14.82
C GLY A 48 21.26 8.53 15.85
N ASP A 49 20.37 9.48 16.15
CA ASP A 49 19.23 9.26 17.03
C ASP A 49 18.26 8.23 16.46
N ARG A 50 17.61 7.50 17.37
CA ARG A 50 16.50 6.59 17.07
C ARG A 50 15.19 7.33 17.29
N ASP A 51 14.32 7.29 16.29
CA ASP A 51 12.98 7.88 16.36
C ASP A 51 11.96 6.88 16.93
N GLY A 52 11.12 7.36 17.86
CA GLY A 52 10.02 6.60 18.45
C GLY A 52 10.37 5.72 19.67
N LEU A 53 9.32 5.17 20.30
CA LEU A 53 9.44 4.22 21.41
C LEU A 53 9.80 2.81 20.90
N PHE A 54 10.63 2.10 21.66
CA PHE A 54 10.96 0.70 21.37
C PHE A 54 9.78 -0.21 21.71
N TRP A 55 9.24 -0.88 20.68
CA TRP A 55 8.20 -1.89 20.84
C TRP A 55 8.71 -3.23 20.29
N PRO A 56 8.89 -4.27 21.13
CA PRO A 56 9.52 -5.52 20.73
C PRO A 56 8.80 -6.28 19.60
N ASP A 57 7.52 -5.97 19.37
CA ASP A 57 6.68 -6.59 18.34
C ASP A 57 6.66 -5.79 17.02
N VAL A 58 7.33 -4.63 16.96
CA VAL A 58 7.39 -3.81 15.75
C VAL A 58 8.62 -4.20 14.91
N PRO A 59 8.44 -4.54 13.62
CA PRO A 59 9.53 -5.01 12.77
C PRO A 59 10.44 -3.90 12.21
N TYR A 60 10.01 -2.63 12.29
CA TYR A 60 10.75 -1.48 11.76
C TYR A 60 10.95 -0.41 12.83
N TYR A 61 12.10 0.25 12.80
CA TYR A 61 12.43 1.34 13.72
C TYR A 61 13.01 2.51 12.92
N GLY A 62 12.62 3.74 13.27
CA GLY A 62 13.16 4.94 12.65
C GLY A 62 14.54 5.27 13.19
N TYR A 63 15.46 5.62 12.32
CA TYR A 63 16.82 6.04 12.66
C TYR A 63 17.25 7.22 11.79
N SER A 64 18.02 8.12 12.37
CA SER A 64 18.82 9.07 11.58
C SER A 64 20.20 8.47 11.27
N PHE A 65 20.71 8.74 10.08
CA PHE A 65 22.01 8.29 9.62
C PHE A 65 22.83 9.47 9.10
N SER A 66 24.13 9.45 9.40
CA SER A 66 25.12 10.33 8.79
C SER A 66 26.04 9.48 7.91
N PHE A 67 25.90 9.61 6.59
CA PHE A 67 26.68 8.81 5.65
C PHE A 67 28.12 9.31 5.56
N VAL A 68 29.06 8.37 5.54
CA VAL A 68 30.49 8.64 5.44
C VAL A 68 30.88 8.63 3.97
N HIS A 69 31.58 9.68 3.54
CA HIS A 69 32.18 9.76 2.21
C HIS A 69 33.72 9.70 2.31
N GLU A 70 34.38 9.27 1.25
CA GLU A 70 35.84 9.39 1.16
C GLU A 70 36.19 10.90 1.12
N GLY A 71 37.00 11.35 2.07
CA GLY A 71 37.45 12.74 2.09
C GLY A 71 38.29 13.04 0.84
N LEU A 72 38.12 14.23 0.28
CA LEU A 72 39.04 14.70 -0.76
C LEU A 72 40.45 14.76 -0.17
N LYS A 73 41.42 14.15 -0.84
CA LYS A 73 42.83 14.33 -0.48
C LYS A 73 43.16 15.81 -0.66
N TYR A 74 43.54 16.46 0.42
CA TYR A 74 44.06 17.83 0.38
C TYR A 74 45.39 17.81 -0.38
N GLU A 75 45.36 18.13 -1.67
CA GLU A 75 46.61 18.28 -2.45
C GLU A 75 47.31 19.62 -2.17
N ASP A 76 46.65 20.56 -1.49
CA ASP A 76 47.20 21.86 -1.11
C ASP A 76 47.39 21.96 0.41
N GLU A 77 48.64 22.09 0.86
CA GLU A 77 49.02 22.30 2.28
C GLU A 77 48.46 23.63 2.86
N ASN A 78 47.88 24.50 2.02
CA ASN A 78 47.31 25.78 2.42
C ASN A 78 45.80 25.73 2.71
N GLN A 79 45.12 24.60 2.50
CA GLN A 79 43.72 24.48 2.86
C GLN A 79 43.59 24.28 4.38
N GLN A 80 42.97 25.25 5.05
CA GLN A 80 42.72 25.14 6.49
C GLN A 80 41.83 23.92 6.78
N PRO A 81 42.05 23.23 7.92
CA PRO A 81 41.17 22.16 8.37
C PRO A 81 39.73 22.67 8.35
N ILE A 82 38.83 21.94 7.70
CA ILE A 82 37.40 22.24 7.77
C ILE A 82 37.02 22.16 9.24
N ASP A 83 36.53 23.26 9.80
CA ASP A 83 36.04 23.29 11.17
C ASP A 83 34.88 22.29 11.27
N PRO A 84 34.98 21.24 12.11
CA PRO A 84 33.92 20.26 12.27
C PRO A 84 32.60 20.85 12.77
N GLY A 85 32.61 22.08 13.31
CA GLY A 85 31.41 22.85 13.65
C GLY A 85 30.65 23.44 12.45
N ILE A 86 31.20 23.37 11.23
CA ILE A 86 30.59 23.87 9.97
C ILE A 86 30.27 22.69 9.02
N ILE A 87 30.30 21.44 9.50
CA ILE A 87 29.63 20.37 8.77
C ILE A 87 28.14 20.60 9.00
N ASP A 88 27.57 21.52 8.20
CA ASP A 88 26.15 21.84 8.14
C ASP A 88 25.34 20.55 8.09
N ASP A 89 24.12 20.60 8.61
CA ASP A 89 23.05 19.58 8.59
C ASP A 89 22.75 18.96 7.20
N ALA A 90 23.52 19.31 6.16
CA ALA A 90 23.30 19.04 4.75
C ALA A 90 23.30 17.55 4.35
N VAL A 91 23.75 16.62 5.21
CA VAL A 91 23.67 15.17 4.89
C VAL A 91 23.19 14.35 6.10
N ARG A 92 22.30 14.92 6.92
CA ARG A 92 21.54 14.12 7.88
C ARG A 92 20.33 13.52 7.18
N TRP A 93 20.33 12.20 7.01
CA TRP A 93 19.20 11.47 6.44
C TRP A 93 18.38 10.80 7.53
N PHE A 94 17.07 10.76 7.32
CA PHE A 94 16.13 9.99 8.12
C PHE A 94 15.71 8.77 7.31
N GLY A 95 15.80 7.59 7.91
CA GLY A 95 15.46 6.33 7.25
C GLY A 95 14.97 5.31 8.25
N TYR A 96 14.21 4.33 7.78
CA TYR A 96 13.71 3.27 8.65
C TYR A 96 14.57 2.03 8.47
N VAL A 97 14.98 1.43 9.57
CA VAL A 97 15.72 0.17 9.54
C VAL A 97 14.73 -0.96 9.66
N ALA A 98 14.71 -1.84 8.66
CA ALA A 98 14.15 -3.16 8.85
C ALA A 98 15.07 -3.91 9.79
N VAL A 99 14.55 -4.19 10.96
CA VAL A 99 15.17 -5.17 11.82
C VAL A 99 14.65 -6.51 11.32
N ASP A 100 15.51 -7.23 10.60
CA ASP A 100 15.16 -8.54 10.08
C ASP A 100 14.97 -9.53 11.24
N CYS A 101 13.77 -9.50 11.82
CA CYS A 101 13.29 -10.49 12.76
C CYS A 101 12.96 -11.83 12.06
N ARG A 102 12.95 -11.88 10.71
CA ARG A 102 12.56 -13.06 9.92
C ARG A 102 13.69 -14.08 9.79
N ASN A 103 14.95 -13.64 9.91
CA ASN A 103 16.13 -14.53 10.04
C ASN A 103 16.07 -15.50 11.26
N ARG A 104 15.06 -15.35 12.12
CA ARG A 104 14.66 -16.32 13.16
C ARG A 104 14.35 -17.72 12.62
N SER A 105 13.95 -17.86 11.36
CA SER A 105 13.39 -19.12 10.83
C SER A 105 14.45 -20.03 10.21
N GLU A 106 15.46 -19.48 9.53
CA GLU A 106 16.44 -20.28 8.78
C GLU A 106 17.58 -20.83 9.65
N GLN A 107 17.94 -20.17 10.75
CA GLN A 107 18.97 -20.68 11.68
C GLN A 107 18.46 -21.71 12.70
N LEU A 108 17.15 -21.95 12.77
CA LEU A 108 16.52 -22.76 13.83
C LEU A 108 15.71 -23.96 13.31
N ALA A 109 15.88 -24.40 12.07
CA ALA A 109 15.29 -25.66 11.61
C ALA A 109 16.26 -26.85 11.86
N PRO A 110 16.06 -27.69 12.90
CA PRO A 110 16.48 -29.08 12.83
C PRO A 110 15.81 -29.76 11.63
N PRO A 111 16.41 -30.81 11.03
CA PRO A 111 15.81 -31.54 9.93
C PRO A 111 14.45 -32.13 10.36
N GLU A 112 13.34 -31.58 9.85
CA GLU A 112 11.99 -31.99 10.22
C GLU A 112 11.67 -33.39 9.66
N GLN A 113 11.38 -34.31 10.57
CA GLN A 113 10.58 -35.50 10.31
C GLN A 113 9.14 -35.08 10.00
N GLN A 114 8.70 -35.34 8.78
CA GLN A 114 7.30 -35.20 8.36
C GLN A 114 6.38 -36.05 9.24
N VAL A 115 5.45 -35.40 9.94
CA VAL A 115 4.25 -36.04 10.48
C VAL A 115 3.04 -35.38 9.84
N SER A 116 2.21 -36.19 9.18
CA SER A 116 1.06 -35.77 8.39
C SER A 116 -0.05 -35.20 9.29
N PRO A 117 -0.64 -34.04 8.97
CA PRO A 117 -1.79 -33.52 9.71
C PRO A 117 -3.08 -34.28 9.35
N THR A 118 -3.82 -34.65 10.40
CA THR A 118 -5.14 -35.30 10.32
C THR A 118 -6.22 -34.26 10.01
N PRO A 119 -7.23 -34.57 9.17
CA PRO A 119 -8.22 -33.58 8.73
C PRO A 119 -9.31 -33.34 9.80
N THR A 120 -9.49 -32.08 10.19
CA THR A 120 -10.50 -31.67 11.17
C THR A 120 -11.78 -31.19 10.48
N LYS A 121 -12.87 -31.88 10.83
CA LYS A 121 -14.32 -31.60 10.73
C LYS A 121 -14.77 -30.22 10.22
N ALA A 122 -15.62 -30.26 9.20
CA ALA A 122 -16.42 -29.17 8.66
C ALA A 122 -17.46 -28.63 9.67
N PHE A 123 -17.62 -27.31 9.72
CA PHE A 123 -18.70 -26.62 10.43
C PHE A 123 -19.85 -26.34 9.46
N HIS A 124 -21.06 -26.79 9.85
CA HIS A 124 -22.35 -26.45 9.24
C HIS A 124 -22.78 -25.07 9.74
N ALA A 125 -23.06 -24.14 8.83
CA ALA A 125 -23.68 -22.86 9.13
C ALA A 125 -25.14 -22.90 8.68
N ASP A 126 -26.03 -23.15 9.64
CA ASP A 126 -27.46 -22.87 9.50
C ASP A 126 -27.68 -21.39 9.83
N SER A 127 -28.05 -20.59 8.83
CA SER A 127 -28.53 -19.23 9.03
C SER A 127 -30.01 -19.17 8.66
N GLN A 128 -30.84 -18.99 9.69
CA GLN A 128 -32.28 -18.79 9.62
C GLN A 128 -32.64 -17.55 8.80
N ASP A 129 -33.57 -17.75 7.87
CA ASP A 129 -34.35 -16.71 7.22
C ASP A 129 -35.33 -16.10 8.24
N ASP A 130 -35.17 -14.81 8.53
CA ASP A 130 -36.17 -14.02 9.26
C ASP A 130 -36.79 -13.00 8.30
N GLU A 131 -37.98 -13.34 7.82
CA GLU A 131 -38.85 -12.49 7.00
C GLU A 131 -39.42 -11.35 7.86
N GLY A 132 -38.68 -10.24 7.93
CA GLY A 132 -39.15 -8.97 8.48
C GLY A 132 -39.50 -7.99 7.37
N SER A 133 -40.75 -8.05 6.90
CA SER A 133 -41.40 -7.07 6.03
C SER A 133 -41.30 -5.66 6.62
N ASP A 134 -40.51 -4.78 5.99
CA ASP A 134 -40.62 -3.34 6.21
C ASP A 134 -40.99 -2.63 4.91
N GLY A 135 -42.10 -1.90 4.97
CA GLY A 135 -42.71 -1.17 3.87
C GLY A 135 -41.86 0.05 3.52
N GLY A 136 -40.76 -0.18 2.81
CA GLY A 136 -39.87 0.87 2.33
C GLY A 136 -40.62 1.86 1.45
N VAL A 137 -40.87 3.04 2.02
CA VAL A 137 -41.22 4.26 1.30
C VAL A 137 -40.22 4.40 0.15
N TYR A 138 -40.74 4.28 -1.08
CA TYR A 138 -39.92 4.39 -2.28
C TYR A 138 -39.41 5.83 -2.37
N GLU A 139 -38.22 6.09 -1.83
CA GLU A 139 -37.51 7.34 -2.03
C GLU A 139 -37.32 7.52 -3.53
N SER A 140 -38.11 8.42 -4.10
CA SER A 140 -38.05 8.80 -5.50
C SER A 140 -36.61 9.16 -5.86
N TRP A 141 -36.03 8.38 -6.76
CA TRP A 141 -34.65 8.55 -7.23
C TRP A 141 -34.46 9.98 -7.73
N ASN A 142 -33.66 10.77 -7.01
CA ASN A 142 -33.40 12.17 -7.36
C ASN A 142 -32.00 12.28 -7.95
N PRO A 143 -31.85 12.47 -9.27
CA PRO A 143 -30.55 12.42 -9.96
C PRO A 143 -29.51 13.37 -9.38
N THR A 144 -29.96 14.52 -8.87
CA THR A 144 -29.09 15.55 -8.27
C THR A 144 -28.41 15.04 -7.00
N HIS A 145 -29.11 14.24 -6.20
CA HIS A 145 -28.60 13.72 -4.93
C HIS A 145 -27.60 12.57 -5.13
N GLU A 146 -27.78 11.76 -6.18
CA GLU A 146 -26.81 10.71 -6.53
C GLU A 146 -25.51 11.30 -7.08
N MET A 147 -25.58 12.37 -7.87
CA MET A 147 -24.38 13.06 -8.37
C MET A 147 -23.58 13.72 -7.23
N GLU A 148 -24.27 14.28 -6.24
CA GLU A 148 -23.63 14.84 -5.04
C GLU A 148 -22.97 13.74 -4.18
N ARG A 149 -23.61 12.57 -4.07
CA ARG A 149 -23.00 11.39 -3.43
C ARG A 149 -21.79 10.85 -4.17
N ALA A 150 -21.82 10.85 -5.50
CA ALA A 150 -20.70 10.40 -6.32
C ALA A 150 -19.47 11.31 -6.16
N MET A 151 -19.65 12.63 -6.23
CA MET A 151 -18.56 13.59 -5.99
C MET A 151 -17.98 13.46 -4.58
N LYS A 152 -18.82 13.26 -3.56
CA LYS A 152 -18.37 13.06 -2.18
C LYS A 152 -17.59 11.75 -2.00
N LEU A 153 -17.91 10.72 -2.78
CA LEU A 153 -17.18 9.46 -2.77
C LEU A 153 -15.82 9.56 -3.47
N GLU A 154 -15.71 10.38 -4.52
CA GLU A 154 -14.41 10.73 -5.14
C GLU A 154 -13.53 11.48 -4.14
N GLU A 155 -14.05 12.49 -3.45
CA GLU A 155 -13.32 13.24 -2.42
C GLU A 155 -12.79 12.32 -1.29
N ILE A 156 -13.62 11.39 -0.79
CA ILE A 156 -13.20 10.42 0.24
C ILE A 156 -12.17 9.42 -0.29
N LEU A 157 -12.24 9.04 -1.57
CA LEU A 157 -11.25 8.15 -2.17
C LEU A 157 -9.90 8.86 -2.37
N GLU A 158 -9.91 10.15 -2.73
CA GLU A 158 -8.71 10.98 -2.76
C GLU A 158 -8.09 11.12 -1.36
N GLU A 159 -8.92 11.36 -0.33
CA GLU A 159 -8.46 11.50 1.06
C GLU A 159 -7.90 10.19 1.66
N ILE A 160 -8.45 9.02 1.25
CA ILE A 160 -7.92 7.71 1.67
C ILE A 160 -6.63 7.35 0.91
N GLU A 161 -6.50 7.74 -0.36
CA GLU A 161 -5.23 7.63 -1.11
C GLU A 161 -4.13 8.52 -0.49
N GLU A 162 -4.50 9.69 0.05
CA GLU A 162 -3.57 10.63 0.71
C GLU A 162 -3.03 10.10 2.05
N ILE A 163 -3.84 9.39 2.84
CA ILE A 163 -3.40 8.79 4.12
C ILE A 163 -2.50 7.56 3.91
N ASP A 164 -2.71 6.78 2.83
CA ASP A 164 -1.75 5.73 2.47
C ASP A 164 -0.43 6.38 1.99
N ALA A 165 -0.46 7.52 1.29
CA ALA A 165 0.76 8.19 0.80
C ALA A 165 1.76 8.57 1.92
N GLU A 166 1.30 9.10 3.06
CA GLU A 166 2.16 9.41 4.21
C GLU A 166 2.80 8.16 4.86
N LEU A 167 2.12 7.01 4.80
CA LEU A 167 2.64 5.73 5.30
C LEU A 167 3.50 4.98 4.27
N MET A 168 3.32 5.30 2.97
CA MET A 168 4.01 4.71 1.81
C MET A 168 5.36 5.37 1.48
N GLU A 169 5.80 6.35 2.26
CA GLU A 169 7.08 7.04 2.08
C GLU A 169 8.22 6.43 2.91
N LEU A 170 7.96 5.31 3.59
CA LEU A 170 8.94 4.69 4.47
C LEU A 170 9.92 3.83 3.65
N VAL A 171 11.06 4.42 3.30
CA VAL A 171 12.20 3.70 2.74
C VAL A 171 12.83 2.82 3.83
N VAL A 172 12.96 1.54 3.50
CA VAL A 172 13.51 0.52 4.38
C VAL A 172 14.97 0.27 4.04
N PHE A 173 15.82 0.33 5.06
CA PHE A 173 17.23 0.00 4.98
C PHE A 173 17.54 -1.30 5.74
N ARG A 174 18.38 -2.13 5.14
CA ARG A 174 19.12 -3.19 5.83
C ARG A 174 20.35 -2.61 6.48
N THR A 175 20.67 -3.09 7.67
CA THR A 175 21.89 -2.71 8.38
C THR A 175 22.74 -3.94 8.70
N SER A 176 24.05 -3.81 8.55
CA SER A 176 25.04 -4.80 9.01
C SER A 176 26.09 -4.12 9.88
N PHE A 177 26.51 -4.79 10.95
CA PHE A 177 27.63 -4.37 11.79
C PHE A 177 28.98 -4.83 11.25
N ASP A 178 28.99 -5.67 10.22
CA ASP A 178 30.21 -6.14 9.59
C ASP A 178 30.70 -5.12 8.55
N ILE A 179 31.57 -4.21 8.99
CA ILE A 179 32.16 -3.18 8.13
C ILE A 179 33.07 -3.82 7.05
N THR A 180 33.52 -5.07 7.23
CA THR A 180 34.36 -5.75 6.22
C THR A 180 33.58 -6.09 4.95
N GLU A 181 32.25 -6.00 4.97
CA GLU A 181 31.41 -6.10 3.78
C GLU A 181 31.67 -4.99 2.76
N LEU A 182 32.22 -3.85 3.20
CA LEU A 182 32.63 -2.73 2.34
C LEU A 182 34.12 -2.85 1.98
N LYS A 183 34.39 -3.07 0.68
CA LYS A 183 35.76 -3.02 0.15
C LYS A 183 36.24 -1.58 -0.06
N GLN A 184 35.31 -0.68 -0.34
CA GLN A 184 35.53 0.74 -0.58
C GLN A 184 34.33 1.50 -0.02
N VAL A 185 34.56 2.71 0.49
CA VAL A 185 33.49 3.62 0.91
C VAL A 185 32.81 4.15 -0.36
N THR A 186 31.53 3.84 -0.51
CA THR A 186 30.71 4.35 -1.62
C THR A 186 30.34 5.81 -1.38
N ASP A 187 30.36 6.63 -2.44
CA ASP A 187 29.94 8.02 -2.39
C ASP A 187 28.44 8.12 -2.03
N PRO A 188 28.06 8.82 -0.95
CA PRO A 188 26.67 9.03 -0.60
C PRO A 188 25.83 9.72 -1.68
N ALA A 189 26.43 10.45 -2.61
CA ALA A 189 25.69 11.01 -3.76
C ALA A 189 25.04 9.89 -4.61
N GLU A 190 25.69 8.73 -4.71
CA GLU A 190 25.13 7.58 -5.41
C GLU A 190 23.90 7.00 -4.70
N LEU A 191 23.76 7.21 -3.38
CA LEU A 191 22.55 6.81 -2.65
C LEU A 191 21.36 7.67 -3.06
N ILE A 192 21.59 8.96 -3.27
CA ILE A 192 20.54 9.90 -3.70
C ILE A 192 20.01 9.47 -5.07
N GLU A 193 20.92 9.14 -6.00
CA GLU A 193 20.53 8.61 -7.31
C GLU A 193 19.74 7.29 -7.20
N GLU A 194 20.11 6.40 -6.27
CA GLU A 194 19.38 5.15 -6.00
C GLU A 194 17.98 5.41 -5.44
N LEU A 195 17.84 6.39 -4.53
CA LEU A 195 16.56 6.78 -3.96
C LEU A 195 15.64 7.42 -5.00
N GLU A 196 16.16 8.35 -5.83
CA GLU A 196 15.41 8.95 -6.93
C GLU A 196 14.94 7.90 -7.95
N ALA A 197 15.81 6.94 -8.29
CA ALA A 197 15.46 5.84 -9.18
C ALA A 197 14.38 4.93 -8.56
N PHE A 198 14.47 4.65 -7.26
CA PHE A 198 13.47 3.87 -6.53
C PHE A 198 12.11 4.59 -6.48
N GLU A 199 12.08 5.89 -6.15
CA GLU A 199 10.86 6.70 -6.11
C GLU A 199 10.20 6.79 -7.49
N THR A 200 10.99 7.09 -8.53
CA THR A 200 10.50 7.13 -9.91
C THR A 200 9.84 5.81 -10.30
N LEU A 201 10.50 4.68 -9.98
CA LEU A 201 9.98 3.35 -10.29
C LEU A 201 8.66 3.06 -9.55
N LYS A 202 8.60 3.41 -8.27
CA LYS A 202 7.40 3.26 -7.44
C LYS A 202 6.25 4.03 -8.06
N ASP A 203 6.45 5.30 -8.37
CA ASP A 203 5.42 6.19 -8.90
C ASP A 203 4.90 5.71 -10.26
N GLU A 204 5.81 5.36 -11.18
CA GLU A 204 5.43 4.87 -12.51
C GLU A 204 4.56 3.62 -12.44
N LEU A 205 4.92 2.64 -11.61
CA LEU A 205 4.19 1.37 -11.52
C LEU A 205 2.89 1.48 -10.71
N VAL A 206 2.85 2.30 -9.67
CA VAL A 206 1.62 2.59 -8.93
C VAL A 206 0.62 3.34 -9.83
N LEU A 207 1.06 4.38 -10.55
CA LEU A 207 0.24 5.10 -11.52
C LEU A 207 -0.19 4.19 -12.68
N GLY A 208 0.71 3.35 -13.19
CA GLY A 208 0.42 2.36 -14.23
C GLY A 208 -0.65 1.36 -13.81
N GLN A 209 -0.58 0.86 -12.57
CA GLN A 209 -1.60 -0.02 -11.99
C GLN A 209 -2.95 0.68 -11.86
N ARG A 210 -2.98 1.94 -11.40
CA ARG A 210 -4.21 2.75 -11.33
C ARG A 210 -4.84 2.92 -12.71
N ARG A 211 -4.05 3.28 -13.73
CA ARG A 211 -4.54 3.44 -15.11
C ARG A 211 -5.13 2.15 -15.67
N ARG A 212 -4.48 1.00 -15.45
CA ARG A 212 -5.00 -0.31 -15.89
C ARG A 212 -6.34 -0.65 -15.22
N LYS A 213 -6.49 -0.38 -13.91
CA LYS A 213 -7.76 -0.59 -13.19
C LYS A 213 -8.90 0.27 -13.76
N ILE A 214 -8.61 1.53 -14.12
CA ILE A 214 -9.59 2.42 -14.76
C ILE A 214 -10.00 1.89 -16.12
N GLU A 215 -9.03 1.47 -16.95
CA GLU A 215 -9.30 0.94 -18.28
C GLU A 215 -10.10 -0.37 -18.23
N ASP A 216 -9.77 -1.26 -17.31
CA ASP A 216 -10.49 -2.52 -17.11
C ASP A 216 -11.95 -2.26 -16.69
N ALA A 217 -12.19 -1.30 -15.79
CA ALA A 217 -13.53 -0.89 -15.41
C ALA A 217 -14.30 -0.31 -16.61
N ARG A 218 -13.68 0.57 -17.40
CA ARG A 218 -14.26 1.14 -18.62
C ARG A 218 -14.66 0.05 -19.61
N LYS A 219 -13.81 -0.95 -19.80
CA LYS A 219 -14.06 -2.08 -20.71
C LYS A 219 -15.23 -2.95 -20.26
N ILE A 220 -15.38 -3.15 -18.94
CA ILE A 220 -16.52 -3.87 -18.37
C ILE A 220 -17.82 -3.10 -18.64
N ASP A 221 -17.82 -1.79 -18.40
CA ASP A 221 -18.99 -0.94 -18.61
C ASP A 221 -19.39 -0.88 -20.09
N GLU A 222 -18.42 -0.70 -20.99
CA GLU A 222 -18.67 -0.72 -22.44
C GLU A 222 -19.26 -2.05 -22.91
N GLY A 223 -18.75 -3.17 -22.37
CA GLY A 223 -19.30 -4.50 -22.63
C GLY A 223 -20.73 -4.66 -22.11
N TYR A 224 -21.07 -4.03 -20.99
CA TYR A 224 -22.43 -4.03 -20.45
C TYR A 224 -23.40 -3.22 -21.33
N PHE A 225 -23.03 -1.99 -21.71
CA PHE A 225 -23.86 -1.15 -22.58
C PHE A 225 -24.06 -1.74 -23.97
N THR A 226 -23.03 -2.40 -24.52
CA THR A 226 -23.13 -3.07 -25.82
C THR A 226 -24.16 -4.21 -25.79
N LYS A 227 -24.18 -5.02 -24.72
CA LYS A 227 -25.17 -6.09 -24.54
C LYS A 227 -26.60 -5.55 -24.38
N LEU A 228 -26.74 -4.43 -23.66
CA LEU A 228 -28.04 -3.78 -23.48
C LEU A 228 -28.63 -3.35 -24.84
N ASN A 229 -27.79 -2.73 -25.68
CA ASN A 229 -28.18 -2.27 -27.01
C ASN A 229 -28.52 -3.42 -27.97
N GLN A 230 -27.88 -4.58 -27.82
CA GLN A 230 -28.21 -5.77 -28.61
C GLN A 230 -29.54 -6.41 -28.18
N SER A 231 -29.83 -6.44 -26.87
CA SER A 231 -31.06 -7.07 -26.35
C SER A 231 -32.35 -6.33 -26.69
N GLY A 232 -32.28 -5.02 -27.00
CA GLY A 232 -33.46 -4.20 -27.34
C GLY A 232 -34.07 -4.47 -28.72
N ASN A 233 -33.33 -5.10 -29.64
CA ASN A 233 -33.78 -5.30 -31.03
C ASN A 233 -34.60 -6.57 -31.26
N ASP A 234 -34.68 -7.48 -30.29
CA ASP A 234 -35.44 -8.73 -30.43
C ASP A 234 -36.87 -8.65 -29.90
N THR A 235 -37.39 -7.46 -29.61
CA THR A 235 -38.82 -7.33 -29.30
C THR A 235 -39.62 -7.59 -30.58
N PRO A 236 -40.38 -8.69 -30.69
CA PRO A 236 -41.17 -8.96 -31.87
C PRO A 236 -42.21 -7.86 -31.98
N SER A 237 -42.10 -7.05 -33.04
CA SER A 237 -43.09 -6.04 -33.37
C SER A 237 -44.41 -6.75 -33.63
N THR A 238 -45.23 -6.88 -32.59
CA THR A 238 -46.59 -7.38 -32.70
C THR A 238 -47.42 -6.20 -33.19
N SER A 239 -47.42 -6.01 -34.50
CA SER A 239 -48.25 -5.07 -35.22
C SER A 239 -49.72 -5.47 -35.04
N THR A 240 -50.39 -4.87 -34.05
CA THR A 240 -51.86 -4.88 -34.01
C THR A 240 -52.37 -3.47 -33.85
N SER A 241 -52.86 -2.96 -34.98
CA SER A 241 -53.57 -1.71 -35.12
C SER A 241 -54.90 -1.72 -34.36
N SER A 242 -55.12 -0.76 -33.47
CA SER A 242 -56.41 -0.07 -33.31
C SER A 242 -56.31 1.06 -32.28
N SER A 243 -56.97 2.17 -32.63
CA SER A 243 -56.99 3.48 -31.98
C SER A 243 -58.10 3.56 -30.89
N PRO A 244 -58.35 4.70 -30.21
CA PRO A 244 -57.95 5.01 -28.84
C PRO A 244 -59.12 4.99 -27.82
N SER A 245 -58.81 4.77 -26.54
CA SER A 245 -59.72 5.04 -25.42
C SER A 245 -58.97 5.38 -24.12
N PRO A 246 -59.62 6.08 -23.16
CA PRO A 246 -58.94 6.97 -22.23
C PRO A 246 -58.18 6.23 -21.14
N THR A 247 -57.03 6.83 -20.86
CA THR A 247 -56.04 6.62 -19.80
C THR A 247 -56.59 6.08 -18.47
N PRO A 248 -56.24 4.85 -18.07
CA PRO A 248 -56.09 4.49 -16.66
C PRO A 248 -54.71 4.92 -16.15
N SER A 249 -54.68 5.43 -14.92
CA SER A 249 -53.47 5.92 -14.23
C SER A 249 -52.34 4.87 -14.21
N PRO A 250 -51.07 5.30 -14.32
CA PRO A 250 -49.94 4.39 -14.35
C PRO A 250 -49.82 3.65 -13.02
N THR A 251 -49.89 2.32 -13.11
CA THR A 251 -49.50 1.41 -12.01
C THR A 251 -47.99 1.60 -11.78
N PRO A 252 -47.52 1.75 -10.53
CA PRO A 252 -46.11 1.99 -10.25
C PRO A 252 -45.25 0.85 -10.78
N SER A 253 -44.36 1.19 -11.72
CA SER A 253 -43.33 0.27 -12.26
C SER A 253 -42.52 -0.32 -11.13
N ALA A 254 -42.36 -1.65 -11.18
CA ALA A 254 -41.54 -2.41 -10.26
C ALA A 254 -40.11 -1.82 -10.21
N VAL A 255 -39.73 -1.44 -9.01
CA VAL A 255 -38.40 -0.98 -8.61
C VAL A 255 -37.34 -1.98 -9.10
N PRO A 256 -36.35 -1.57 -9.90
CA PRO A 256 -35.22 -2.43 -10.21
C PRO A 256 -34.45 -2.74 -8.92
N LYS A 257 -34.41 -4.02 -8.53
CA LYS A 257 -33.63 -4.49 -7.38
C LYS A 257 -32.16 -4.12 -7.59
N VAL A 258 -31.59 -3.41 -6.62
CA VAL A 258 -30.15 -3.11 -6.58
C VAL A 258 -29.38 -4.44 -6.59
N PRO A 259 -28.37 -4.61 -7.49
CA PRO A 259 -27.59 -5.84 -7.55
C PRO A 259 -26.88 -6.12 -6.22
N ASP A 260 -27.00 -7.34 -5.70
CA ASP A 260 -26.35 -7.78 -4.46
C ASP A 260 -24.81 -7.58 -4.46
N SER A 261 -24.21 -7.47 -5.65
CA SER A 261 -22.79 -7.18 -5.86
C SER A 261 -22.36 -5.80 -5.33
N LEU A 262 -23.21 -4.78 -5.42
CA LEU A 262 -22.95 -3.44 -4.91
C LEU A 262 -22.98 -3.42 -3.37
N ARG A 263 -23.90 -4.17 -2.78
CA ARG A 263 -24.02 -4.31 -1.32
C ARG A 263 -22.81 -5.03 -0.71
N ALA A 264 -22.31 -6.06 -1.38
CA ALA A 264 -21.12 -6.79 -0.96
C ALA A 264 -19.82 -5.96 -1.07
N ARG A 265 -19.73 -5.07 -2.06
CA ARG A 265 -18.56 -4.19 -2.27
C ARG A 265 -18.46 -3.12 -1.16
N GLY A 266 -19.59 -2.49 -0.80
CA GLY A 266 -19.64 -1.51 0.29
C GLY A 266 -19.19 -2.09 1.65
N ALA A 267 -19.61 -3.33 1.95
CA ALA A 267 -19.23 -3.99 3.21
C ALA A 267 -17.73 -4.32 3.33
N ARG A 268 -17.04 -4.58 2.21
CA ARG A 268 -15.59 -4.85 2.20
C ARG A 268 -14.77 -3.57 2.40
N LEU A 269 -15.24 -2.45 1.84
CA LEU A 269 -14.58 -1.14 1.99
C LEU A 269 -14.64 -0.68 3.45
N LEU A 270 -15.83 -0.72 4.08
CA LEU A 270 -16.03 -0.37 5.49
C LEU A 270 -15.17 -1.20 6.46
N LYS A 271 -14.98 -2.50 6.18
CA LYS A 271 -14.10 -3.37 6.99
C LYS A 271 -12.60 -3.05 6.86
N THR A 272 -12.19 -2.47 5.75
CA THR A 272 -10.79 -2.14 5.49
C THR A 272 -10.45 -0.80 6.14
N VAL A 273 -11.30 0.21 5.92
CA VAL A 273 -11.21 1.52 6.61
C VAL A 273 -11.26 1.36 8.14
N GLY A 274 -12.16 0.52 8.66
CA GLY A 274 -12.25 0.26 10.10
C GLY A 274 -11.00 -0.41 10.70
N ARG A 275 -10.27 -1.23 9.92
CA ARG A 275 -9.00 -1.83 10.38
C ARG A 275 -7.86 -0.81 10.38
N MET A 276 -7.84 0.10 9.41
CA MET A 276 -6.84 1.16 9.30
C MET A 276 -7.00 2.20 10.40
N MET A 277 -8.21 2.72 10.60
CA MET A 277 -8.57 3.62 11.71
C MET A 277 -8.20 3.04 13.08
N LYS A 278 -8.43 1.74 13.29
CA LYS A 278 -8.08 1.07 14.55
C LYS A 278 -6.56 1.00 14.79
N ARG A 279 -5.75 0.95 13.72
CA ARG A 279 -4.28 1.02 13.83
C ARG A 279 -3.83 2.45 14.14
N ILE A 280 -4.41 3.44 13.45
CA ILE A 280 -4.11 4.86 13.63
C ILE A 280 -4.48 5.32 15.06
N VAL A 281 -5.70 5.02 15.53
CA VAL A 281 -6.12 5.39 16.90
C VAL A 281 -5.22 4.76 17.97
N LYS A 282 -4.68 3.57 17.71
CA LYS A 282 -3.75 2.89 18.61
C LYS A 282 -2.36 3.55 18.65
N LEU A 283 -1.97 4.27 17.61
CA LEU A 283 -0.73 5.06 17.56
C LEU A 283 -0.85 6.38 18.34
N PHE A 284 -2.06 6.94 18.46
CA PHE A 284 -2.28 8.24 19.11
C PHE A 284 -2.73 8.20 20.58
N HIS A 285 -3.16 7.04 21.09
CA HIS A 285 -3.70 6.90 22.46
C HIS A 285 -2.88 5.97 23.36
N SER A 286 -1.60 5.74 23.08
CA SER A 286 -0.70 4.90 23.89
C SER A 286 0.68 5.52 23.97
#